data_AF-A0A954WXW8-F1
#
_entry.id   AF-A0A954WXW8-F1
#
_cell.length_a   1.000
_cell.length_b   1.000
_cell.length_c   1.000
_cell.angle_alpha   90.00
_cell.angle_beta   90.00
_cell.angle_gamma   90.00
#
_symmetry.space_group_name_H-M   'P 1'
#
loop_
_entity.id
_entity.type
_entity.pdbx_description
1 polymer ?
#
loop_
_entity_poly.entity_id
_entity_poly.type
_entity_poly.pdbx_seq_one_letter_code
_entity_poly.pdbx_strand_id
1 'polypeptide(L)'
;MSSRRLRSITLSSYQLLEDRRCLSAVGFAYHPIECCSATYGESIAVADMDGDRDQDVVVAGAWGLVWYENDGVGDFGATRIISREYASTSVPISIADLDGDGDQDVLTVGYESLVWFDNVDGKGGFGAPRTIATAVDHAFSFAIAADVDGDGDQDVVSKPGAWYENIDGEGNFGDAIPLNLPSSVVVADVDSDGDLDILGTTASRSVWYENTDGKGGFGIKRIISNSAKSVSAMDADGDGDIDVVGVSRSNDLTWNENLDGKGTFSLPRNIARLSPLEFGTVMITTADFDADGDEDILA
;
A
#
# COMPACT_ATOMS: atom_id res chain seq x y z
N MET A 1 10.06 -33.92 4.90
CA MET A 1 10.12 -32.71 4.06
C MET A 1 8.83 -32.68 3.26
N SER A 2 7.81 -32.05 3.84
CA SER A 2 6.51 -31.87 3.21
C SER A 2 6.58 -30.56 2.43
N SER A 3 6.38 -30.61 1.11
CA SER A 3 6.20 -29.40 0.30
C SER A 3 4.93 -28.72 0.80
N ARG A 4 5.07 -27.56 1.46
CA ARG A 4 3.98 -26.59 1.59
C ARG A 4 3.69 -26.09 0.18
N ARG A 5 2.40 -25.99 -0.15
CA ARG A 5 1.94 -25.49 -1.45
C ARG A 5 1.22 -24.20 -1.15
N LEU A 6 1.72 -23.09 -1.69
CA LEU A 6 0.99 -21.83 -1.84
C LEU A 6 -0.45 -22.13 -2.29
N ARG A 7 -1.42 -21.71 -1.49
CA ARG A 7 -2.84 -21.78 -1.83
C ARG A 7 -3.27 -20.41 -2.31
N SER A 8 -3.35 -20.22 -3.62
CA SER A 8 -3.92 -18.99 -4.15
C SER A 8 -5.44 -19.05 -4.12
N ILE A 9 -6.06 -18.11 -3.40
CA ILE A 9 -7.50 -17.84 -3.49
C ILE A 9 -7.67 -16.66 -4.46
N THR A 10 -8.01 -16.94 -5.72
CA THR A 10 -8.31 -15.89 -6.70
C THR A 10 -9.77 -15.48 -6.54
N LEU A 11 -10.04 -14.31 -5.95
CA LEU A 11 -11.38 -13.75 -5.85
C LEU A 11 -11.49 -12.51 -6.72
N SER A 12 -12.22 -12.61 -7.83
CA SER A 12 -12.64 -11.41 -8.55
C SER A 12 -13.66 -10.65 -7.70
N SER A 13 -13.55 -9.32 -7.66
CA SER A 13 -14.55 -8.43 -7.03
C SER A 13 -15.99 -8.71 -7.48
N TYR A 14 -16.20 -9.21 -8.70
CA TYR A 14 -17.52 -9.62 -9.21
C TYR A 14 -18.05 -10.94 -8.63
N GLN A 15 -17.18 -11.88 -8.24
CA GLN A 15 -17.59 -13.18 -7.68
C GLN A 15 -17.99 -13.07 -6.20
N LEU A 16 -17.43 -12.10 -5.48
CA LEU A 16 -17.78 -11.82 -4.08
C LEU A 16 -19.20 -11.24 -3.92
N LEU A 17 -19.69 -10.50 -4.92
CA LEU A 17 -21.02 -9.88 -4.91
C LEU A 17 -22.17 -10.85 -5.22
N GLU A 18 -21.93 -11.93 -5.98
CA GLU A 18 -23.00 -12.85 -6.40
C GLU A 18 -22.94 -14.23 -5.73
N ASP A 19 -21.77 -14.71 -5.27
CA ASP A 19 -21.64 -16.06 -4.73
C ASP A 19 -21.39 -16.08 -3.21
N ARG A 20 -22.50 -16.03 -2.46
CA ARG A 20 -22.54 -16.19 -0.98
C ARG A 20 -21.94 -17.51 -0.46
N ARG A 21 -21.49 -18.41 -1.34
CA ARG A 21 -20.92 -19.71 -0.99
C ARG A 21 -19.40 -19.71 -0.84
N CYS A 22 -18.68 -18.78 -1.45
CA CYS A 22 -17.21 -18.68 -1.26
C CYS A 22 -16.86 -18.06 0.11
N LEU A 23 -17.63 -17.08 0.58
CA LEU A 23 -17.42 -16.45 1.89
C LEU A 23 -17.62 -17.41 3.07
N SER A 24 -18.53 -18.39 2.95
CA SER A 24 -18.81 -19.34 4.04
C SER A 24 -17.75 -20.43 4.21
N ALA A 25 -16.80 -20.59 3.28
CA ALA A 25 -15.74 -21.58 3.40
C ALA A 25 -14.67 -21.17 4.43
N VAL A 26 -14.59 -19.86 4.73
CA VAL A 26 -13.61 -19.25 5.65
C VAL A 26 -14.29 -18.48 6.80
N GLY A 27 -15.63 -18.50 6.88
CA GLY A 27 -16.37 -17.90 8.00
C GLY A 27 -16.60 -16.39 7.93
N PHE A 28 -16.37 -15.75 6.77
CA PHE A 28 -16.65 -14.32 6.60
C PHE A 28 -18.15 -14.01 6.65
N ALA A 29 -18.53 -13.05 7.49
CA ALA A 29 -19.87 -12.45 7.49
C ALA A 29 -19.87 -11.18 6.64
N TYR A 30 -20.79 -11.10 5.67
CA TYR A 30 -20.96 -9.90 4.86
C TYR A 30 -21.73 -8.84 5.65
N HIS A 31 -21.08 -7.70 5.94
CA HIS A 31 -21.71 -6.53 6.53
C HIS A 31 -21.63 -5.36 5.55
N PRO A 32 -22.73 -4.94 4.91
CA PRO A 32 -22.69 -3.84 3.95
C PRO A 32 -22.50 -2.52 4.68
N ILE A 33 -21.39 -1.83 4.39
CA ILE A 33 -21.22 -0.42 4.72
C ILE A 33 -21.83 0.35 3.55
N GLU A 34 -23.08 0.80 3.68
CA GLU A 34 -23.70 1.68 2.67
C GLU A 34 -23.12 3.09 2.78
N CYS A 35 -21.88 3.26 2.30
CA CYS A 35 -21.35 4.56 1.92
C CYS A 35 -22.07 5.00 0.63
N CYS A 36 -22.47 6.28 0.57
CA CYS A 36 -22.87 7.10 -0.59
C CYS A 36 -23.10 6.36 -1.92
N SER A 37 -24.20 6.60 -2.66
CA SER A 37 -24.41 5.99 -3.99
C SER A 37 -23.23 6.26 -4.95
N ALA A 38 -22.25 5.37 -4.96
CA ALA A 38 -20.96 5.58 -5.60
C ALA A 38 -21.10 5.11 -7.04
N THR A 39 -20.92 6.03 -7.98
CA THR A 39 -21.01 5.71 -9.41
C THR A 39 -19.67 5.28 -10.00
N TYR A 40 -18.50 5.59 -9.41
CA TYR A 40 -17.19 5.11 -9.89
C TYR A 40 -16.11 5.13 -8.77
N GLY A 41 -15.24 4.10 -8.80
CA GLY A 41 -13.98 3.87 -8.08
C GLY A 41 -13.69 4.70 -6.83
N GLU A 42 -13.62 4.07 -5.67
CA GLU A 42 -13.18 4.72 -4.44
C GLU A 42 -11.87 4.06 -3.98
N SER A 43 -10.96 4.84 -3.41
CA SER A 43 -9.85 4.29 -2.63
C SER A 43 -10.27 4.25 -1.17
N ILE A 44 -9.89 3.17 -0.48
CA ILE A 44 -10.11 3.00 0.94
C ILE A 44 -8.77 2.76 1.64
N ALA A 45 -8.69 3.20 2.89
CA ALA A 45 -7.68 2.81 3.85
C ALA A 45 -8.35 2.49 5.18
N VAL A 46 -7.71 1.63 5.98
CA VAL A 46 -8.25 1.10 7.24
C VAL A 46 -7.18 1.27 8.31
N ALA A 47 -7.56 1.89 9.43
CA ALA A 47 -6.70 2.11 10.59
C ALA A 47 -7.57 2.50 11.80
N ASP A 48 -6.99 2.45 12.99
CA ASP A 48 -7.60 3.00 14.22
C ASP A 48 -7.36 4.51 14.25
N MET A 49 -8.38 5.32 13.93
CA MET A 49 -8.23 6.78 13.78
C MET A 49 -8.58 7.56 15.05
N ASP A 50 -9.16 6.91 16.06
CA ASP A 50 -9.55 7.57 17.32
C ASP A 50 -8.96 6.93 18.60
N GLY A 51 -8.07 5.95 18.42
CA GLY A 51 -7.28 5.31 19.47
C GLY A 51 -8.07 4.32 20.32
N ASP A 52 -9.26 3.90 19.89
CA ASP A 52 -10.11 2.97 20.62
C ASP A 52 -9.80 1.49 20.33
N ARG A 53 -8.92 1.24 19.36
CA ARG A 53 -8.44 -0.07 18.84
C ARG A 53 -9.39 -0.78 17.90
N ASP A 54 -10.46 -0.14 17.50
CA ASP A 54 -11.33 -0.61 16.45
C ASP A 54 -10.84 -0.07 15.10
N GLN A 55 -10.90 -0.91 14.06
CA GLN A 55 -10.43 -0.51 12.74
C GLN A 55 -11.52 0.30 12.04
N ASP A 56 -11.20 1.55 11.72
CA ASP A 56 -12.06 2.48 11.00
C ASP A 56 -11.82 2.42 9.49
N VAL A 57 -12.65 3.17 8.74
CA VAL A 57 -12.50 3.26 7.28
C VAL A 57 -12.38 4.71 6.85
N VAL A 58 -11.31 5.02 6.12
CA VAL A 58 -11.14 6.29 5.38
C VAL A 58 -11.36 6.03 3.90
N VAL A 59 -12.18 6.85 3.25
CA VAL A 59 -12.56 6.72 1.84
C VAL A 59 -12.25 7.99 1.08
N ALA A 60 -11.56 7.87 -0.05
CA ALA A 60 -11.40 8.92 -1.06
C ALA A 60 -12.36 8.63 -2.21
N GLY A 61 -13.37 9.48 -2.34
CA GLY A 61 -14.44 9.29 -3.32
C GLY A 61 -14.93 10.59 -3.93
N ALA A 62 -16.02 10.51 -4.69
CA ALA A 62 -16.62 11.65 -5.40
C ALA A 62 -17.10 12.78 -4.46
N TRP A 63 -17.25 12.51 -3.16
CA TRP A 63 -17.78 13.44 -2.17
C TRP A 63 -16.71 14.11 -1.30
N GLY A 64 -15.45 13.65 -1.42
CA GLY A 64 -14.36 14.06 -0.56
C GLY A 64 -13.56 12.87 -0.02
N LEU A 65 -12.59 13.22 0.83
CA LEU A 65 -11.90 12.34 1.75
C LEU A 65 -12.73 12.31 3.04
N VAL A 66 -13.24 11.13 3.39
CA VAL A 66 -14.20 10.96 4.49
C VAL A 66 -13.77 9.81 5.39
N TRP A 67 -14.08 9.92 6.68
CA TRP A 67 -13.82 8.91 7.69
C TRP A 67 -15.14 8.36 8.24
N TYR A 68 -15.15 7.06 8.48
CA TYR A 68 -16.20 6.28 9.11
C TYR A 68 -15.62 5.60 10.36
N GLU A 69 -16.00 6.12 11.52
CA GLU A 69 -15.72 5.54 12.84
C GLU A 69 -16.48 4.21 12.99
N ASN A 70 -15.79 3.15 13.40
CA ASN A 70 -16.32 1.84 13.71
C ASN A 70 -16.48 1.70 15.23
N ASP A 71 -17.68 1.43 15.71
CA ASP A 71 -17.96 1.33 17.15
C ASP A 71 -17.53 0.01 17.82
N GLY A 72 -16.63 -0.74 17.17
CA GLY A 72 -16.13 -2.03 17.62
C GLY A 72 -17.06 -3.22 17.43
N VAL A 73 -18.29 -3.00 16.98
CA VAL A 73 -19.21 -4.09 16.61
C VAL A 73 -19.53 -4.12 15.11
N GLY A 74 -18.83 -3.31 14.31
CA GLY A 74 -18.99 -3.23 12.86
C GLY A 74 -20.12 -2.29 12.44
N ASP A 75 -20.68 -1.49 13.34
CA ASP A 75 -21.60 -0.42 13.01
C ASP A 75 -20.80 0.87 12.81
N PHE A 76 -20.91 1.44 11.60
CA PHE A 76 -20.19 2.65 11.24
C PHE A 76 -21.03 3.90 11.53
N GLY A 77 -20.43 4.86 12.23
CA GLY A 77 -21.05 6.11 12.64
C GLY A 77 -21.41 7.05 11.48
N ALA A 78 -21.80 8.28 11.84
CA ALA A 78 -22.04 9.32 10.86
C ALA A 78 -20.73 9.72 10.16
N THR A 79 -20.80 9.98 8.85
CA THR A 79 -19.62 10.38 8.08
C THR A 79 -18.98 11.66 8.61
N ARG A 80 -17.67 11.61 8.79
CA ARG A 80 -16.84 12.77 9.08
C ARG A 80 -16.06 13.15 7.83
N ILE A 81 -16.11 14.43 7.46
CA ILE A 81 -15.45 14.91 6.24
C ILE A 81 -14.09 15.47 6.62
N ILE A 82 -13.03 14.85 6.13
CA ILE A 82 -11.65 15.32 6.28
C ILE A 82 -11.41 16.46 5.27
N SER A 83 -11.75 16.21 4.00
CA SER A 83 -11.60 17.22 2.95
C SER A 83 -12.59 17.03 1.82
N ARG A 84 -12.99 18.12 1.17
CA ARG A 84 -13.75 18.10 -0.10
C ARG A 84 -12.88 18.38 -1.32
N GLU A 85 -11.65 18.84 -1.11
CA GLU A 85 -10.78 19.34 -2.18
C GLU A 85 -9.75 18.28 -2.60
N TYR A 86 -9.32 17.45 -1.65
CA TYR A 86 -8.23 16.48 -1.82
C TYR A 86 -8.77 15.05 -1.83
N ALA A 87 -9.64 14.76 -2.81
CA ALA A 87 -10.22 13.44 -3.00
C ALA A 87 -10.06 13.00 -4.45
N SER A 88 -9.10 12.11 -4.69
CA SER A 88 -8.93 11.45 -5.97
C SER A 88 -9.46 10.04 -5.87
N THR A 89 -10.53 9.75 -6.61
CA THR A 89 -11.18 8.43 -6.70
C THR A 89 -10.25 7.31 -7.17
N SER A 90 -9.11 7.66 -7.77
CA SER A 90 -8.19 6.70 -8.40
C SER A 90 -6.85 6.57 -7.69
N VAL A 91 -6.64 7.20 -6.54
CA VAL A 91 -5.34 7.20 -5.85
C VAL A 91 -5.46 6.59 -4.45
N PRO A 92 -4.58 5.62 -4.11
CA PRO A 92 -4.45 5.08 -2.76
C PRO A 92 -4.28 6.16 -1.69
N ILE A 93 -4.96 5.98 -0.56
CA ILE A 93 -4.74 6.70 0.70
C ILE A 93 -3.70 5.92 1.52
N SER A 94 -2.80 6.63 2.20
CA SER A 94 -1.89 6.05 3.19
C SER A 94 -2.23 6.65 4.56
N ILE A 95 -2.16 5.84 5.60
CA ILE A 95 -2.40 6.24 6.99
C ILE A 95 -1.15 5.91 7.80
N ALA A 96 -0.64 6.89 8.53
CA ALA A 96 0.55 6.77 9.38
C ALA A 96 0.63 7.97 10.33
N ASP A 97 1.37 7.83 11.43
CA ASP A 97 1.73 8.94 12.32
C ASP A 97 2.87 9.75 11.67
N LEU A 98 2.57 10.91 11.10
CA LEU A 98 3.54 11.71 10.32
C LEU A 98 4.18 12.83 11.13
N ASP A 99 3.66 13.17 12.30
CA ASP A 99 4.24 14.17 13.19
C ASP A 99 4.66 13.67 14.59
N GLY A 100 4.64 12.35 14.77
CA GLY A 100 5.26 11.66 15.90
C GLY A 100 4.50 11.83 17.20
N ASP A 101 3.23 12.25 17.15
CA ASP A 101 2.40 12.47 18.33
C ASP A 101 1.67 11.19 18.80
N GLY A 102 1.73 10.13 18.00
CA GLY A 102 1.17 8.81 18.26
C GLY A 102 -0.22 8.60 17.64
N ASP A 103 -0.81 9.61 17.00
CA ASP A 103 -2.11 9.54 16.37
C ASP A 103 -1.97 9.24 14.86
N GLN A 104 -2.97 8.57 14.28
CA GLN A 104 -2.93 8.22 12.85
C GLN A 104 -3.37 9.40 11.99
N ASP A 105 -2.49 9.83 11.07
CA ASP A 105 -2.76 10.88 10.08
C ASP A 105 -3.15 10.33 8.72
N VAL A 106 -3.70 11.20 7.86
CA VAL A 106 -4.12 10.81 6.51
C VAL A 106 -3.25 11.47 5.44
N LEU A 107 -2.41 10.66 4.78
CA LEU A 107 -1.63 11.04 3.61
C LEU A 107 -2.42 10.76 2.33
N THR A 108 -2.50 11.75 1.45
CA THR A 108 -3.19 11.62 0.17
C THR A 108 -2.52 12.45 -0.91
N VAL A 109 -2.97 12.27 -2.14
CA VAL A 109 -2.53 13.10 -3.25
C VAL A 109 -3.72 13.79 -3.92
N GLY A 110 -3.58 15.08 -4.15
CA GLY A 110 -4.40 15.84 -5.07
C GLY A 110 -3.88 15.74 -6.51
N TYR A 111 -4.52 16.47 -7.42
CA TYR A 111 -4.13 16.51 -8.84
C TYR A 111 -2.67 16.98 -9.04
N GLU A 112 -2.26 18.01 -8.30
CA GLU A 112 -0.93 18.66 -8.42
C GLU A 112 -0.20 18.75 -7.07
N SER A 113 -0.69 18.09 -6.03
CA SER A 113 -0.13 18.22 -4.68
C SER A 113 -0.11 16.92 -3.92
N LEU A 114 0.93 16.75 -3.12
CA LEU A 114 1.07 15.72 -2.11
C LEU A 114 0.81 16.39 -0.76
N VAL A 115 -0.20 15.93 -0.04
CA VAL A 115 -0.68 16.58 1.19
C VAL A 115 -1.01 15.54 2.25
N TRP A 116 -0.95 15.94 3.50
CA TRP A 116 -1.43 15.15 4.62
C TRP A 116 -2.33 15.97 5.55
N PHE A 117 -3.13 15.26 6.34
CA PHE A 117 -4.06 15.82 7.30
C PHE A 117 -3.74 15.26 8.68
N ASP A 118 -3.26 16.16 9.53
CA ASP A 118 -2.97 15.96 10.94
C ASP A 118 -4.25 15.65 11.72
N ASN A 119 -4.24 14.56 12.49
CA ASN A 119 -5.29 14.18 13.43
C ASN A 119 -5.05 14.83 14.81
N VAL A 120 -5.16 16.17 14.85
CA VAL A 120 -4.74 17.02 15.99
C VAL A 120 -5.32 16.68 17.38
N ASP A 121 -6.34 15.83 17.47
CA ASP A 121 -6.95 15.42 18.74
C ASP A 121 -6.96 13.91 18.99
N GLY A 122 -6.38 13.12 18.08
CA GLY A 122 -6.36 11.66 18.12
C GLY A 122 -7.75 11.04 18.12
N LYS A 123 -8.77 11.77 17.66
CA LYS A 123 -10.20 11.38 17.67
C LYS A 123 -10.90 11.72 16.35
N GLY A 124 -10.08 11.85 15.31
CA GLY A 124 -10.39 12.27 13.95
C GLY A 124 -10.94 13.70 13.83
N GLY A 125 -10.48 14.59 14.70
CA GLY A 125 -10.54 16.03 14.50
C GLY A 125 -9.40 16.49 13.60
N PHE A 126 -9.56 16.39 12.28
CA PHE A 126 -8.46 16.71 11.35
C PHE A 126 -8.22 18.22 11.15
N GLY A 127 -6.95 18.59 11.08
CA GLY A 127 -6.45 19.94 10.81
C GLY A 127 -6.60 20.40 9.34
N ALA A 128 -6.01 21.55 9.04
CA ALA A 128 -5.89 22.03 7.65
C ALA A 128 -4.85 21.19 6.89
N PRO A 129 -4.97 21.04 5.55
CA PRO A 129 -4.00 20.26 4.78
C PRO A 129 -2.59 20.84 4.90
N ARG A 130 -1.61 19.98 5.20
CA ARG A 130 -0.19 20.29 5.17
C ARG A 130 0.39 19.78 3.85
N THR A 131 0.99 20.68 3.08
CA THR A 131 1.54 20.36 1.75
C THR A 131 2.99 19.90 1.87
N ILE A 132 3.28 18.70 1.37
CA ILE A 132 4.63 18.14 1.24
C ILE A 132 5.26 18.65 -0.05
N ALA A 133 4.53 18.52 -1.16
CA ALA A 133 5.03 18.90 -2.47
C ALA A 133 3.92 19.37 -3.41
N THR A 134 4.30 20.23 -4.36
CA THR A 134 3.46 20.62 -5.49
C THR A 134 4.20 20.32 -6.79
N ALA A 135 3.50 19.81 -7.79
CA ALA A 135 4.04 19.59 -9.12
C ALA A 135 3.26 20.41 -10.14
N VAL A 136 3.97 21.16 -10.99
CA VAL A 136 3.34 22.00 -12.02
C VAL A 136 2.93 21.18 -13.26
N ASP A 137 3.62 20.06 -13.52
CA ASP A 137 3.46 19.25 -14.75
C ASP A 137 3.32 17.73 -14.49
N HIS A 138 3.13 17.31 -13.23
CA HIS A 138 3.01 15.91 -12.86
C HIS A 138 1.78 15.64 -12.02
N ALA A 139 1.03 14.60 -12.40
CA ALA A 139 -0.02 14.05 -11.56
C ALA A 139 0.60 13.07 -10.56
N PHE A 140 0.49 13.41 -9.27
CA PHE A 140 0.71 12.42 -8.22
C PHE A 140 -0.34 11.32 -8.38
N SER A 141 0.06 10.07 -8.14
CA SER A 141 -0.84 8.92 -8.35
C SER A 141 -0.76 7.84 -7.28
N PHE A 142 0.20 7.94 -6.36
CA PHE A 142 0.18 7.29 -5.05
C PHE A 142 1.20 7.99 -4.16
N ALA A 143 1.03 7.81 -2.85
CA ALA A 143 2.03 8.07 -1.83
C ALA A 143 1.91 6.98 -0.75
N ILE A 144 3.03 6.62 -0.14
CA ILE A 144 3.11 5.71 0.99
C ILE A 144 4.00 6.36 2.06
N ALA A 145 3.70 6.07 3.32
CA ALA A 145 4.53 6.45 4.45
C ALA A 145 5.36 5.24 4.93
N ALA A 146 6.64 5.46 5.24
CA ALA A 146 7.54 4.47 5.82
C ALA A 146 8.80 5.16 6.37
N ASP A 147 9.42 4.61 7.41
CA ASP A 147 10.73 5.05 7.93
C ASP A 147 11.85 4.55 7.02
N VAL A 148 12.21 5.34 6.00
CA VAL A 148 13.11 4.90 4.92
C VAL A 148 14.59 5.04 5.32
N ASP A 149 14.92 5.97 6.22
CA ASP A 149 16.30 6.24 6.65
C ASP A 149 16.60 5.79 8.10
N GLY A 150 15.69 5.01 8.68
CA GLY A 150 15.88 4.27 9.92
C GLY A 150 16.02 5.16 11.15
N ASP A 151 15.54 6.41 11.10
CA ASP A 151 15.63 7.35 12.20
C ASP A 151 14.41 7.29 13.15
N GLY A 152 13.36 6.55 12.75
CA GLY A 152 12.14 6.32 13.50
C GLY A 152 10.96 7.19 13.03
N ASP A 153 11.20 8.13 12.12
CA ASP A 153 10.19 9.05 11.62
C ASP A 153 9.54 8.53 10.32
N GLN A 154 8.26 8.79 10.13
CA GLN A 154 7.57 8.35 8.90
C GLN A 154 7.90 9.30 7.74
N ASP A 155 8.72 8.83 6.80
CA ASP A 155 8.97 9.52 5.54
C ASP A 155 7.86 9.28 4.53
N VAL A 156 7.92 9.98 3.39
CA VAL A 156 6.98 9.77 2.27
C VAL A 156 7.68 9.38 0.99
N VAL A 157 7.22 8.28 0.38
CA VAL A 157 7.57 7.90 -0.99
C VAL A 157 6.36 8.05 -1.90
N SER A 158 6.49 8.83 -2.97
CA SER A 158 5.37 9.13 -3.88
C SER A 158 5.71 9.02 -5.36
N LYS A 159 4.68 8.94 -6.19
CA LYS A 159 4.80 9.01 -7.66
C LYS A 159 4.79 10.47 -8.13
N PRO A 160 5.72 10.94 -8.99
CA PRO A 160 6.43 10.24 -10.08
C PRO A 160 7.67 9.41 -9.70
N GLY A 161 7.94 9.23 -8.42
CA GLY A 161 9.05 8.47 -7.89
C GLY A 161 10.00 9.42 -7.18
N ALA A 162 9.64 9.78 -5.95
CA ALA A 162 10.48 10.60 -5.10
C ALA A 162 10.28 10.20 -3.65
N TRP A 163 11.36 10.24 -2.89
CA TRP A 163 11.37 10.16 -1.44
C TRP A 163 11.46 11.56 -0.85
N TYR A 164 10.76 11.78 0.24
CA TYR A 164 10.67 13.01 1.01
C TYR A 164 10.93 12.63 2.46
N GLU A 165 12.14 12.95 2.94
CA GLU A 165 12.59 12.74 4.33
C GLU A 165 11.77 13.62 5.28
N ASN A 166 11.28 13.07 6.38
CA ASN A 166 10.66 13.79 7.49
C ASN A 166 11.75 14.24 8.46
N ILE A 167 12.31 15.43 8.23
CA ILE A 167 13.62 15.83 8.78
C ILE A 167 13.65 15.92 10.32
N ASP A 168 12.49 16.06 10.96
CA ASP A 168 12.38 16.28 12.39
C ASP A 168 11.29 15.45 13.08
N GLY A 169 10.66 14.53 12.34
CA GLY A 169 9.55 13.74 12.87
C GLY A 169 8.28 14.51 13.17
N GLU A 170 8.21 15.82 12.93
CA GLU A 170 7.02 16.68 13.18
C GLU A 170 6.25 16.99 11.87
N GLY A 171 6.51 16.19 10.83
CA GLY A 171 5.91 16.31 9.50
C GLY A 171 6.47 17.47 8.69
N ASN A 172 7.74 17.85 8.92
CA ASN A 172 8.48 18.83 8.14
C ASN A 172 9.37 18.14 7.09
N PHE A 173 8.81 17.96 5.91
CA PHE A 173 9.46 17.21 4.84
C PHE A 173 10.51 18.02 4.07
N GLY A 174 11.61 17.35 3.72
CA GLY A 174 12.70 17.87 2.91
C GLY A 174 12.41 17.97 1.42
N ASP A 175 13.46 18.36 0.68
CA ASP A 175 13.41 18.41 -0.79
C ASP A 175 13.26 17.00 -1.38
N ALA A 176 12.56 16.91 -2.51
CA ALA A 176 12.34 15.63 -3.21
C ALA A 176 13.66 14.98 -3.66
N ILE A 177 13.86 13.72 -3.26
CA ILE A 177 14.96 12.86 -3.71
C ILE A 177 14.43 11.92 -4.80
N PRO A 178 14.82 12.08 -6.09
CA PRO A 178 14.20 11.33 -7.18
C PRO A 178 14.54 9.83 -7.16
N LEU A 179 13.51 9.00 -7.09
CA LEU A 179 13.56 7.55 -7.29
C LEU A 179 13.00 7.26 -8.68
N ASN A 180 13.74 6.61 -9.59
CA ASN A 180 13.27 6.41 -10.97
C ASN A 180 12.19 5.28 -11.07
N LEU A 181 11.07 5.45 -10.36
CA LEU A 181 9.99 4.48 -10.09
C LEU A 181 8.64 4.99 -10.63
N PRO A 182 8.24 4.56 -11.84
CA PRO A 182 7.09 5.15 -12.52
C PRO A 182 5.71 4.54 -12.23
N SER A 183 5.54 3.45 -11.46
CA SER A 183 4.19 2.84 -11.34
C SER A 183 3.77 2.25 -9.99
N SER A 184 4.49 1.31 -9.42
CA SER A 184 4.20 0.71 -8.10
C SER A 184 5.45 0.81 -7.25
N VAL A 185 5.26 1.02 -5.95
CA VAL A 185 6.31 1.12 -4.95
C VAL A 185 5.91 0.28 -3.75
N VAL A 186 6.88 -0.42 -3.19
CA VAL A 186 6.81 -1.21 -1.97
C VAL A 186 8.09 -0.91 -1.20
N VAL A 187 7.96 -0.76 0.11
CA VAL A 187 9.09 -0.57 1.03
C VAL A 187 9.19 -1.83 1.87
N ALA A 188 10.38 -2.45 1.91
CA ALA A 188 10.64 -3.67 2.67
C ALA A 188 12.15 -3.87 2.85
N ASP A 189 12.58 -4.53 3.93
CA ASP A 189 13.96 -5.02 4.08
C ASP A 189 14.15 -6.26 3.20
N VAL A 190 14.79 -6.11 2.03
CA VAL A 190 14.88 -7.17 1.02
C VAL A 190 16.11 -8.05 1.20
N ASP A 191 17.18 -7.51 1.78
CA ASP A 191 18.43 -8.22 1.98
C ASP A 191 18.76 -8.53 3.46
N SER A 192 17.77 -8.37 4.33
CA SER A 192 17.78 -8.74 5.74
C SER A 192 18.91 -8.06 6.52
N ASP A 193 19.26 -6.84 6.14
CA ASP A 193 20.27 -6.04 6.83
C ASP A 193 19.67 -5.09 7.88
N GLY A 194 18.35 -4.99 7.93
CA GLY A 194 17.58 -4.18 8.86
C GLY A 194 17.17 -2.82 8.30
N ASP A 195 17.62 -2.46 7.10
CA ASP A 195 17.32 -1.19 6.46
C ASP A 195 16.17 -1.36 5.45
N LEU A 196 15.23 -0.42 5.43
CA LEU A 196 14.13 -0.48 4.47
C LEU A 196 14.61 -0.11 3.06
N ASP A 197 14.37 -1.01 2.11
CA ASP A 197 14.67 -0.82 0.70
C ASP A 197 13.44 -0.37 -0.10
N ILE A 198 13.69 0.07 -1.34
CA ILE A 198 12.62 0.41 -2.27
C ILE A 198 12.53 -0.62 -3.41
N LEU A 199 11.40 -1.33 -3.43
CA LEU A 199 10.94 -2.14 -4.54
C LEU A 199 9.92 -1.38 -5.37
N GLY A 200 9.85 -1.69 -6.66
CA GLY A 200 8.79 -1.11 -7.47
C GLY A 200 8.78 -1.57 -8.91
N THR A 201 7.94 -0.94 -9.71
CA THR A 201 7.86 -1.20 -11.15
C THR A 201 8.29 0.01 -11.97
N THR A 202 9.13 -0.28 -12.96
CA THR A 202 9.33 0.58 -14.12
C THR A 202 8.31 0.27 -15.21
N ALA A 203 8.38 0.94 -16.37
CA ALA A 203 7.45 0.75 -17.49
C ALA A 203 7.16 -0.73 -17.88
N SER A 204 8.04 -1.67 -17.51
CA SER A 204 7.77 -3.09 -17.68
C SER A 204 8.49 -4.05 -16.74
N ARG A 205 9.23 -3.54 -15.76
CA ARG A 205 10.17 -4.36 -14.98
C ARG A 205 9.94 -4.14 -13.51
N SER A 206 10.02 -5.19 -12.72
CA SER A 206 10.20 -5.03 -11.28
C SER A 206 11.67 -4.74 -11.01
N VAL A 207 11.91 -3.82 -10.10
CA VAL A 207 13.22 -3.27 -9.78
C VAL A 207 13.35 -3.11 -8.27
N TRP A 208 14.60 -3.16 -7.82
CA TRP A 208 14.99 -2.99 -6.42
C TRP A 208 16.10 -1.95 -6.33
N TYR A 209 15.98 -1.08 -5.34
CA TYR A 209 16.96 -0.11 -4.91
C TYR A 209 17.28 -0.38 -3.44
N GLU A 210 18.44 -0.98 -3.23
CA GLU A 210 19.02 -1.27 -1.92
C GLU A 210 19.41 0.03 -1.21
N ASN A 211 19.03 0.20 0.04
CA ASN A 211 19.38 1.31 0.91
C ASN A 211 20.73 1.03 1.58
N THR A 212 21.81 1.26 0.84
CA THR A 212 23.15 0.72 1.20
C THR A 212 23.79 1.31 2.45
N ASP A 213 23.24 2.38 3.01
CA ASP A 213 23.74 3.03 4.22
C ASP A 213 22.70 3.16 5.33
N GLY A 214 21.52 2.57 5.12
CA GLY A 214 20.36 2.68 6.02
C GLY A 214 19.81 4.08 6.17
N LYS A 215 20.21 5.03 5.31
CA LYS A 215 19.88 6.47 5.45
C LYS A 215 19.31 7.10 4.17
N GLY A 216 18.73 6.26 3.32
CA GLY A 216 18.24 6.64 2.00
C GLY A 216 19.36 6.78 0.94
N GLY A 217 20.56 6.29 1.23
CA GLY A 217 21.67 6.15 0.28
C GLY A 217 21.45 4.99 -0.69
N PHE A 218 20.49 5.16 -1.60
CA PHE A 218 20.11 4.10 -2.53
C PHE A 218 21.20 3.75 -3.55
N GLY A 219 21.49 2.45 -3.64
CA GLY A 219 22.43 1.86 -4.57
C GLY A 219 21.97 1.85 -6.02
N ILE A 220 22.69 1.09 -6.85
CA ILE A 220 22.33 0.95 -8.26
C ILE A 220 21.04 0.14 -8.41
N LYS A 221 20.17 0.58 -9.33
CA LYS A 221 18.96 -0.15 -9.70
C LYS A 221 19.27 -1.60 -10.11
N ARG A 222 18.70 -2.57 -9.39
CA ARG A 222 18.71 -4.00 -9.72
C ARG A 222 17.39 -4.36 -10.42
N ILE A 223 17.43 -5.24 -11.43
CA ILE A 223 16.23 -5.70 -12.14
C ILE A 223 15.91 -7.11 -11.66
N ILE A 224 14.69 -7.30 -11.15
CA ILE A 224 14.20 -8.60 -10.67
C ILE A 224 13.51 -9.36 -11.81
N SER A 225 12.53 -8.72 -12.47
CA SER A 225 11.80 -9.32 -13.59
C SER A 225 11.66 -8.34 -14.75
N ASN A 226 11.63 -8.87 -15.98
CA ASN A 226 11.44 -8.09 -17.20
C ASN A 226 9.97 -7.94 -17.64
N SER A 227 9.03 -8.42 -16.82
CA SER A 227 7.59 -8.30 -17.06
C SER A 227 6.85 -8.11 -15.74
N ALA A 228 6.59 -6.86 -15.37
CA ALA A 228 5.80 -6.50 -14.19
C ALA A 228 4.94 -5.26 -14.45
N LYS A 229 3.73 -5.26 -13.89
CA LYS A 229 2.79 -4.13 -13.78
C LYS A 229 2.74 -3.62 -12.34
N SER A 230 2.68 -4.54 -11.39
CA SER A 230 2.68 -4.29 -9.96
C SER A 230 3.56 -5.32 -9.25
N VAL A 231 4.04 -4.97 -8.06
CA VAL A 231 4.81 -5.83 -7.17
C VAL A 231 4.29 -5.69 -5.74
N SER A 232 4.58 -6.72 -4.94
CA SER A 232 4.45 -6.81 -3.49
C SER A 232 5.65 -7.61 -2.96
N ALA A 233 5.95 -7.46 -1.68
CA ALA A 233 7.07 -8.10 -1.00
C ALA A 233 6.51 -8.87 0.20
N MET A 234 6.92 -10.13 0.37
CA MET A 234 6.30 -11.07 1.32
C MET A 234 7.22 -12.28 1.51
N ASP A 235 7.16 -12.98 2.64
CA ASP A 235 7.84 -14.28 2.81
C ASP A 235 6.94 -15.40 2.25
N ALA A 236 7.09 -15.71 0.96
CA ALA A 236 6.12 -16.53 0.24
C ALA A 236 6.30 -18.04 0.45
N ASP A 237 7.44 -18.49 0.99
CA ASP A 237 7.70 -19.91 1.25
C ASP A 237 8.03 -20.26 2.71
N GLY A 238 8.08 -19.25 3.58
CA GLY A 238 8.20 -19.37 5.02
C GLY A 238 9.63 -19.64 5.49
N ASP A 239 10.62 -19.23 4.70
CA ASP A 239 12.03 -19.38 5.04
C ASP A 239 12.63 -18.17 5.79
N GLY A 240 11.85 -17.10 5.91
CA GLY A 240 12.20 -15.87 6.61
C GLY A 240 12.82 -14.80 5.72
N ASP A 241 13.02 -15.08 4.43
CA ASP A 241 13.56 -14.13 3.46
C ASP A 241 12.41 -13.43 2.71
N ILE A 242 12.53 -12.11 2.50
CA ILE A 242 11.52 -11.37 1.74
C ILE A 242 11.64 -11.70 0.25
N ASP A 243 10.59 -12.32 -0.30
CA ASP A 243 10.40 -12.61 -1.70
C ASP A 243 9.69 -11.48 -2.44
N VAL A 244 9.72 -11.53 -3.78
CA VAL A 244 8.97 -10.59 -4.62
C VAL A 244 7.89 -11.31 -5.39
N VAL A 245 6.67 -10.83 -5.23
CA VAL A 245 5.49 -11.32 -5.94
C VAL A 245 4.90 -10.19 -6.77
N GLY A 246 4.44 -10.51 -7.98
CA GLY A 246 4.08 -9.47 -8.94
C GLY A 246 3.05 -9.92 -9.94
N VAL A 247 2.47 -8.95 -10.63
CA VAL A 247 1.56 -9.19 -11.76
C VAL A 247 2.30 -8.87 -13.05
N SER A 248 2.46 -9.86 -13.91
CA SER A 248 3.11 -9.72 -15.21
C SER A 248 2.27 -8.88 -16.17
N ARG A 249 2.88 -8.43 -17.28
CA ARG A 249 2.11 -7.72 -18.32
C ARG A 249 1.03 -8.57 -18.99
N SER A 250 1.15 -9.89 -18.90
CA SER A 250 0.19 -10.87 -19.40
C SER A 250 -0.90 -11.24 -18.38
N ASN A 251 -0.96 -10.54 -17.24
CA ASN A 251 -1.85 -10.80 -16.10
C ASN A 251 -1.59 -12.15 -15.43
N ASP A 252 -0.32 -12.55 -15.38
CA ASP A 252 0.10 -13.71 -14.60
C ASP A 252 0.57 -13.25 -13.23
N LEU A 253 0.14 -13.93 -12.18
CA LEU A 253 0.73 -13.80 -10.86
C LEU A 253 2.07 -14.55 -10.87
N THR A 254 3.15 -13.84 -10.57
CA THR A 254 4.53 -14.33 -10.64
C THR A 254 5.22 -14.21 -9.29
N TRP A 255 6.02 -15.20 -8.95
CA TRP A 255 6.86 -15.23 -7.75
C TRP A 255 8.34 -15.32 -8.14
N ASN A 256 9.14 -14.45 -7.53
CA ASN A 256 10.60 -14.41 -7.60
C ASN A 256 11.14 -14.67 -6.18
N GLU A 257 11.64 -15.88 -5.97
CA GLU A 257 12.21 -16.37 -4.69
C GLU A 257 13.55 -15.68 -4.42
N ASN A 258 13.76 -15.16 -3.21
CA ASN A 258 15.01 -14.58 -2.73
C ASN A 258 15.91 -15.69 -2.20
N LEU A 259 16.80 -16.20 -3.06
CA LEU A 259 17.47 -17.48 -2.83
C LEU A 259 18.51 -17.47 -1.70
N ASP A 260 18.89 -16.29 -1.21
CA ASP A 260 19.96 -16.11 -0.24
C ASP A 260 19.65 -15.11 0.87
N GLY A 261 18.41 -14.62 0.92
CA GLY A 261 18.00 -13.54 1.82
C GLY A 261 18.73 -12.23 1.61
N LYS A 262 19.44 -12.07 0.48
CA LYS A 262 20.29 -10.89 0.17
C LYS A 262 19.94 -10.26 -1.17
N GLY A 263 18.77 -10.61 -1.69
CA GLY A 263 18.23 -10.15 -2.96
C GLY A 263 18.85 -10.82 -4.18
N THR A 264 19.37 -12.05 -4.06
CA THR A 264 19.64 -12.91 -5.22
C THR A 264 18.37 -13.64 -5.65
N PHE A 265 17.59 -13.01 -6.52
CA PHE A 265 16.30 -13.55 -6.94
C PHE A 265 16.36 -14.66 -8.00
N SER A 266 15.45 -15.63 -7.90
CA SER A 266 15.19 -16.63 -8.91
C SER A 266 14.61 -16.03 -10.20
N LEU A 267 14.58 -16.82 -11.28
CA LEU A 267 13.72 -16.52 -12.42
C LEU A 267 12.24 -16.52 -11.97
N PRO A 268 11.37 -15.69 -12.58
CA PRO A 268 9.97 -15.61 -12.19
C PRO A 268 9.25 -16.93 -12.48
N ARG A 269 8.59 -17.47 -11.45
CA ARG A 269 7.69 -18.63 -11.54
C ARG A 269 6.26 -18.13 -11.66
N ASN A 270 5.49 -18.68 -12.61
CA ASN A 270 4.06 -18.40 -12.72
C ASN A 270 3.31 -19.24 -11.69
N ILE A 271 2.63 -18.59 -10.74
CA ILE A 271 1.89 -19.26 -9.66
C ILE A 271 0.38 -19.25 -9.89
N ALA A 272 -0.14 -18.26 -10.63
CA ALA A 272 -1.52 -18.24 -11.08
C ALA A 272 -1.68 -17.36 -12.32
N ARG A 273 -2.81 -17.52 -13.03
CA ARG A 273 -3.21 -16.60 -14.10
C ARG A 273 -4.48 -15.86 -13.67
N LEU A 274 -4.39 -14.55 -13.62
CA LEU A 274 -5.54 -13.71 -13.30
C LEU A 274 -6.45 -13.62 -14.53
N SER A 275 -7.75 -13.70 -14.28
CA SER A 275 -8.73 -13.46 -15.34
C SER A 275 -8.53 -12.03 -15.87
N PRO A 276 -8.62 -11.79 -17.18
CA PRO A 276 -8.52 -10.42 -17.70
C PRO A 276 -9.65 -9.60 -17.10
N LEU A 277 -9.33 -8.69 -16.17
CA LEU A 277 -10.24 -7.64 -15.75
C LEU A 277 -10.43 -6.71 -16.95
N GLU A 278 -11.69 -6.38 -17.27
CA GLU A 278 -11.99 -5.52 -18.42
C GLU A 278 -11.36 -4.13 -18.28
N PHE A 279 -11.13 -3.66 -17.04
CA PHE A 279 -10.44 -2.42 -16.72
C PHE A 279 -9.80 -2.50 -15.31
N GLY A 280 -8.54 -2.10 -15.15
CA GLY A 280 -7.94 -1.87 -13.82
C GLY A 280 -6.47 -2.27 -13.68
N THR A 281 -5.76 -1.55 -12.80
CA THR A 281 -4.48 -1.99 -12.21
C THR A 281 -4.78 -3.09 -11.20
N VAL A 282 -4.02 -4.18 -11.25
CA VAL A 282 -4.07 -5.20 -10.20
C VAL A 282 -3.15 -4.76 -9.07
N MET A 283 -3.74 -4.46 -7.91
CA MET A 283 -3.01 -4.32 -6.66
C MET A 283 -2.84 -5.72 -6.07
N ILE A 284 -1.69 -5.97 -5.44
CA ILE A 284 -1.44 -7.20 -4.70
C ILE A 284 -1.34 -6.78 -3.24
N THR A 285 -2.10 -7.44 -2.38
CA THR A 285 -1.94 -7.34 -0.93
C THR A 285 -1.70 -8.72 -0.35
N THR A 286 -0.98 -8.75 0.76
CA THR A 286 -0.50 -9.97 1.40
C THR A 286 -0.78 -9.90 2.88
N ALA A 287 -1.29 -10.98 3.44
CA ALA A 287 -1.58 -11.14 4.86
C ALA A 287 -1.92 -12.61 5.11
N ASP A 288 -1.77 -13.09 6.35
CA ASP A 288 -2.34 -14.37 6.77
C ASP A 288 -3.87 -14.22 6.94
N PHE A 289 -4.65 -14.52 5.89
CA PHE A 289 -6.10 -14.30 5.88
C PHE A 289 -6.89 -15.43 6.53
N ASP A 290 -6.32 -16.63 6.64
CA ASP A 290 -6.97 -17.79 7.26
C ASP A 290 -6.39 -18.18 8.64
N ALA A 291 -5.42 -17.39 9.13
CA ALA A 291 -4.77 -17.51 10.43
C ALA A 291 -4.01 -18.84 10.59
N ASP A 292 -3.46 -19.39 9.51
CA ASP A 292 -2.70 -20.64 9.53
C ASP A 292 -1.17 -20.44 9.71
N GLY A 293 -0.74 -19.18 9.67
CA GLY A 293 0.64 -18.76 9.88
C GLY A 293 1.49 -18.72 8.61
N ASP A 294 0.91 -18.85 7.41
CA ASP A 294 1.53 -18.44 6.15
C ASP A 294 0.88 -17.18 5.55
N GLU A 295 1.64 -16.41 4.76
CA GLU A 295 1.09 -15.23 4.08
C GLU A 295 0.30 -15.63 2.83
N ASP A 296 -0.95 -15.19 2.76
CA ASP A 296 -1.80 -15.33 1.59
C ASP A 296 -1.66 -14.14 0.62
N ILE A 297 -2.12 -14.34 -0.61
CA ILE A 297 -2.11 -13.32 -1.67
C ILE A 297 -3.54 -13.00 -2.09
N LEU A 298 -3.89 -11.72 -2.05
CA LEU A 298 -5.11 -11.18 -2.66
C LEU A 298 -4.73 -10.26 -3.83
N ALA A 299 -5.26 -10.57 -5.03
CA ALA A 299 -4.97 -9.88 -6.29
C ALA A 299 -6.19 -9.86 -7.24
#